data_AF-A0A5K0Z719-F1
#
_entry.id   AF-A0A5K0Z719-F1
#
_cell.length_a   1.000
_cell.length_b   1.000
_cell.length_c   1.000
_cell.angle_alpha   90.00
_cell.angle_beta   90.00
_cell.angle_gamma   90.00
#
_symmetry.space_group_name_H-M   'P 1'
#
loop_
_entity.id
_entity.type
_entity.pdbx_description
1 polymer ?
#
loop_
_entity_poly.entity_id
_entity_poly.type
_entity_poly.pdbx_seq_one_letter_code
_entity_poly.pdbx_strand_id
1 'polypeptide(L)' 'EGGENPSRMVPLPDGSRNPKRSAIKQVASGRFGVSSYYLTNADELQIKMAQ' A
#
# COMPACT_ATOMS: atom_id res chain seq x y z
N GLU A 1 -1.55 -1.12 12.00
CA GLU A 1 -2.77 -1.66 11.36
C GLU A 1 -3.21 -0.72 10.25
N GLY A 2 -3.03 -1.14 8.99
CA GLY A 2 -3.72 -0.60 7.82
C GLY A 2 -3.26 0.73 7.22
N GLY A 3 -3.36 0.81 5.88
CA GLY A 3 -3.18 2.04 5.10
C GLY A 3 -1.74 2.41 4.76
N GLU A 4 -1.60 3.32 3.81
CA GLU A 4 -0.35 3.99 3.45
C GLU A 4 -0.69 5.42 3.04
N ASN A 5 0.18 6.38 3.37
CA ASN A 5 -0.01 7.76 2.94
C ASN A 5 -0.02 7.83 1.39
N PRO A 6 -1.07 8.35 0.75
CA PRO A 6 -1.18 8.42 -0.71
C PRO A 6 -0.01 9.13 -1.39
N SER A 7 0.65 10.09 -0.72
CA SER A 7 1.82 10.78 -1.27
C SER A 7 2.99 9.84 -1.57
N ARG A 8 3.06 8.67 -0.91
CA ARG A 8 4.08 7.65 -1.18
C ARG A 8 3.88 6.95 -2.53
N MET A 9 2.72 7.12 -3.16
CA MET A 9 2.40 6.55 -4.47
C MET A 9 2.74 7.51 -5.62
N VAL A 10 3.08 8.78 -5.32
CA VAL A 10 3.52 9.77 -6.30
C VAL A 10 4.93 9.39 -6.77
N PRO A 11 5.18 9.24 -8.09
CA PRO A 11 6.52 9.01 -8.62
C PRO A 11 7.51 10.11 -8.26
N LEU A 12 8.81 9.79 -8.28
CA LEU A 12 9.85 10.80 -8.16
C LEU A 12 9.91 11.69 -9.42
N PRO A 13 10.61 12.85 -9.38
CA PRO A 13 10.70 13.75 -10.53
C PRO A 13 11.27 13.11 -11.80
N ASP A 14 12.09 12.06 -11.65
CA ASP A 14 12.65 11.28 -12.75
C ASP A 14 11.68 10.21 -13.32
N GLY A 15 10.44 10.15 -12.80
CA GLY A 15 9.41 9.19 -13.18
C GLY A 15 9.56 7.81 -12.52
N SER A 16 10.61 7.58 -11.73
CA SER A 16 10.80 6.33 -11.02
C SER A 16 9.77 6.17 -9.90
N ARG A 17 9.47 4.93 -9.52
CA ARG A 17 8.58 4.65 -8.40
C ARG A 17 9.21 5.21 -7.12
N ASN A 18 8.40 5.88 -6.31
CA ASN A 18 8.84 6.35 -5.02
C ASN A 18 9.22 5.16 -4.13
N PRO A 19 10.49 5.06 -3.67
CA PRO A 19 10.98 3.91 -2.91
C PRO A 19 10.35 3.84 -1.52
N LYS A 20 9.70 4.92 -1.08
CA LYS A 20 8.88 4.88 0.13
C LYS A 20 7.58 4.14 -0.11
N ARG A 21 7.09 3.87 -1.33
CA ARG A 21 5.90 3.03 -1.52
C ARG A 21 6.15 1.62 -0.96
N SER A 22 5.28 1.11 -0.10
CA SER A 22 5.34 -0.28 0.32
C SER A 22 5.07 -1.23 -0.86
N ALA A 23 5.94 -2.21 -1.10
CA ALA A 23 5.72 -3.25 -2.13
C ALA A 23 4.59 -4.21 -1.72
N ILE A 24 4.57 -4.62 -0.45
CA ILE A 24 3.55 -5.50 0.13
C ILE A 24 2.49 -4.64 0.83
N LYS A 25 1.23 -4.97 0.61
CA LYS A 25 0.10 -4.28 1.25
C LYS A 25 -0.79 -5.26 2.00
N GLN A 26 -1.16 -4.87 3.22
CA GLN A 26 -1.86 -5.74 4.15
C GLN A 26 -3.35 -5.45 4.18
N VAL A 27 -4.13 -6.51 4.13
CA VAL A 27 -5.57 -6.48 4.37
C VAL A 27 -5.85 -7.31 5.62
N ALA A 28 -6.24 -6.64 6.69
CA ALA A 28 -6.72 -7.25 7.93
C ALA A 28 -8.25 -7.10 8.03
N SER A 29 -8.85 -7.79 9.00
CA SER A 29 -10.31 -7.75 9.25
C SER A 29 -10.86 -6.33 9.43
N GLY A 30 -10.13 -5.44 10.12
CA GLY A 30 -10.54 -4.05 10.32
C GLY A 30 -10.47 -3.16 9.08
N ARG A 31 -9.80 -3.60 8.00
CA ARG A 31 -9.70 -2.90 6.70
C ARG A 31 -9.29 -1.42 6.77
N PHE A 32 -8.61 -0.99 7.82
CA PHE A 32 -8.18 0.39 7.98
C PHE A 32 -7.30 0.83 6.80
N GLY A 33 -7.65 1.94 6.15
CA GLY A 33 -6.89 2.48 5.02
C GLY A 33 -6.86 1.60 3.76
N VAL A 34 -7.68 0.56 3.67
CA VAL A 34 -7.79 -0.29 2.48
C VAL A 34 -8.75 0.35 1.48
N SER A 35 -8.20 1.08 0.50
CA SER A 35 -8.94 1.65 -0.64
C SER A 35 -8.57 0.96 -1.95
N SER A 36 -9.36 1.16 -3.00
CA SER A 36 -9.00 0.71 -4.35
C SER A 36 -7.63 1.23 -4.77
N TYR A 37 -7.37 2.52 -4.56
CA TYR A 37 -6.08 3.16 -4.84
C TYR A 37 -4.92 2.53 -4.06
N TYR A 38 -5.15 2.15 -2.80
CA TYR A 38 -4.17 1.43 -2.00
C TYR A 38 -3.87 0.04 -2.59
N LEU A 39 -4.90 -0.73 -2.94
CA LEU A 39 -4.77 -2.10 -3.46
C LEU A 39 -4.13 -2.16 -4.85
N THR A 40 -4.48 -1.24 -5.75
CA THR A 40 -3.90 -1.16 -7.11
C THR A 40 -2.43 -0.73 -7.08
N ASN A 41 -1.99 -0.14 -5.97
CA ASN A 41 -0.61 0.23 -5.72
C ASN A 41 0.08 -0.79 -4.80
N ALA A 42 -0.21 -2.07 -4.94
CA ALA A 42 0.55 -3.17 -4.34
C ALA A 42 1.29 -3.95 -5.42
N ASP A 43 2.47 -4.47 -5.08
CA ASP A 43 3.12 -5.50 -5.89
C ASP A 43 2.72 -6.89 -5.38
N GLU A 44 2.45 -7.00 -4.08
CA GLU A 44 1.89 -8.20 -3.43
C GLU A 44 0.84 -7.80 -2.38
N LEU A 45 -0.20 -8.62 -2.25
CA LEU A 45 -1.23 -8.46 -1.22
C LEU A 45 -1.10 -9.55 -0.16
N GLN A 46 -1.02 -9.13 1.10
CA GLN A 46 -0.98 -10.00 2.26
C GLN A 46 -2.30 -9.97 3.02
N ILE A 47 -2.97 -11.12 3.11
CA ILE A 47 -4.15 -11.30 3.97
C ILE A 47 -3.69 -11.62 5.38
N LYS A 48 -3.97 -10.74 6.34
CA LYS A 48 -3.60 -10.94 7.75
C LYS A 48 -4.72 -11.67 8.49
N MET A 49 -4.51 -12.97 8.73
CA MET A 49 -5.43 -13.81 9.51
C MET A 49 -5.14 -13.78 11.02
N ALA A 50 -3.86 -13.71 11.40
CA ALA A 50 -3.36 -13.64 12.77
C ALA A 50 -2.05 -12.82 12.80
N GLN A 51 -1.53 -12.55 14.00
CA GLN A 51 -0.25 -11.84 14.20
C GLN A 51 0.80 -12.77 14.82
#